data_AF-W0FLL1-F1
#
_entry.id   AF-W0FLL1-F1
#
_cell.length_a   1.000
_cell.length_b   1.000
_cell.length_c   1.000
_cell.angle_alpha   90.00
_cell.angle_beta   90.00
_cell.angle_gamma   90.00
#
_symmetry.space_group_name_H-M   'P 1'
#
loop_
_entity.id
_entity.type
_entity.pdbx_description
1 polymer ?
#
loop_
_entity_poly.entity_id
_entity_poly.type
_entity_poly.pdbx_seq_one_letter_code
_entity_poly.pdbx_strand_id
1 'polypeptide(L)' 'MEYDVRTIAVELNEEIIPKATLNQVTLKEGDVMEVVSFVGGG' A
#
# COMPACT_ATOMS: atom_id res chain seq x y z
N MET A 1 8.51 15.53 4.74
CA MET A 1 7.35 14.78 5.24
C MET A 1 7.84 13.37 5.49
N GLU A 2 7.85 12.91 6.74
CA GLU A 2 8.14 11.50 7.04
C GLU A 2 6.83 10.72 7.02
N TYR A 3 6.82 9.57 6.38
CA TYR A 3 5.67 8.67 6.37
C TYR A 3 5.78 7.72 7.56
N ASP A 4 4.76 7.72 8.44
CA ASP A 4 4.67 6.72 9.49
C ASP A 4 4.11 5.42 8.89
N VAL A 5 4.97 4.39 8.81
CA VAL A 5 4.61 3.06 8.32
C VAL A 5 3.44 2.43 9.07
N ARG A 6 3.11 2.92 10.27
CA ARG A 6 1.96 2.46 11.06
C ARG A 6 0.64 3.01 10.53
N THR A 7 0.65 4.18 9.89
CA THR A 7 -0.56 4.92 9.46
C THR A 7 -0.85 4.80 7.96
N ILE A 8 0.04 4.15 7.20
CA ILE A 8 -0.12 3.92 5.76
C ILE A 8 -0.43 2.45 5.43
N ALA A 9 -1.00 2.25 4.25
CA ALA A 9 -1.12 0.98 3.54
C ALA A 9 -0.51 1.10 2.14
N VAL A 10 -0.18 -0.05 1.56
CA VAL A 10 0.26 -0.15 0.17
C VAL A 10 -0.86 -0.82 -0.61
N GLU A 11 -1.24 -0.21 -1.72
CA GLU A 11 -2.20 -0.72 -2.68
C GLU A 11 -1.44 -1.11 -3.96
N LEU A 12 -1.84 -2.21 -4.59
CA LEU A 12 -1.32 -2.67 -5.87
C LEU A 12 -2.51 -3.00 -6.77
N ASN A 13 -2.70 -2.25 -7.85
CA ASN A 13 -3.81 -2.42 -8.78
C ASN A 13 -5.18 -2.46 -8.09
N GLU A 14 -5.49 -1.43 -7.28
CA GLU A 14 -6.75 -1.32 -6.52
C GLU A 14 -6.93 -2.32 -5.36
N GLU A 15 -5.92 -3.15 -5.07
CA GLU A 15 -5.94 -4.12 -3.97
C GLU A 15 -4.97 -3.74 -2.84
N ILE A 16 -5.48 -3.65 -1.61
CA ILE A 16 -4.64 -3.43 -0.43
C ILE A 16 -3.79 -4.66 -0.13
N ILE A 17 -2.48 -4.50 -0.13
CA ILE A 17 -1.52 -5.55 0.21
C ILE A 17 -1.34 -5.65 1.73
N PRO A 18 -1.54 -6.84 2.33
CA PRO A 18 -1.22 -7.05 3.74
C PRO A 18 0.26 -6.78 4.04
N LYS A 19 0.55 -6.03 5.11
CA LYS A 19 1.93 -5.69 5.50
C LYS A 19 2.82 -6.92 5.68
N ALA A 20 2.26 -8.04 6.14
CA ALA A 20 2.97 -9.29 6.37
C ALA A 20 3.48 -9.96 5.08
N THR A 21 2.87 -9.67 3.92
CA THR A 21 3.21 -10.27 2.63
C THR A 21 3.86 -9.29 1.67
N LEU A 22 4.08 -8.03 2.09
CA LEU A 22 4.65 -6.99 1.23
C LEU A 22 6.03 -7.37 0.68
N ASN A 23 6.84 -8.08 1.47
CA ASN A 23 8.16 -8.57 1.05
C ASN A 23 8.12 -9.72 0.02
N GLN A 24 6.95 -10.29 -0.25
CA GLN A 24 6.74 -11.34 -1.24
C GLN A 24 6.21 -10.77 -2.57
N VAL A 25 5.83 -9.48 -2.60
CA VAL A 25 5.32 -8.83 -3.80
C VAL A 25 6.46 -8.58 -4.78
N THR A 26 6.28 -9.03 -6.02
CA THR A 26 7.16 -8.70 -7.15
C THR A 26 6.35 -7.85 -8.12
N LEU A 27 6.78 -6.61 -8.32
CA LEU A 27 6.16 -5.71 -9.28
C LEU A 27 6.46 -6.14 -10.71
N LYS A 28 5.47 -5.99 -11.58
CA LYS A 28 5.56 -6.21 -13.02
C LYS A 28 5.36 -4.91 -13.76
N GLU A 29 5.81 -4.88 -15.00
CA GLU A 29 5.54 -3.75 -15.87
C GLU A 29 4.03 -3.57 -16.06
N GLY A 30 3.56 -2.34 -15.88
CA GLY A 30 2.14 -1.99 -15.93
C GLY A 30 1.41 -2.02 -14.58
N ASP A 31 2.04 -2.52 -13.50
CA ASP A 31 1.47 -2.43 -12.16
C ASP A 31 1.41 -0.99 -11.66
N VAL A 32 0.33 -0.64 -10.97
CA VAL A 32 0.16 0.64 -10.28
C VAL A 32 0.22 0.40 -8.78
N MET A 33 1.21 0.98 -8.12
CA MET A 33 1.39 0.91 -6.68
C MET A 33 1.12 2.26 -6.04
N GLU A 34 0.26 2.28 -5.02
CA GLU A 34 -0.11 3.50 -4.30
C GLU A 34 0.19 3.36 -2.81
N VAL A 35 0.68 4.44 -2.19
CA VAL A 35 0.84 4.53 -0.74
C VAL A 35 -0.27 5.41 -0.21
N VAL A 36 -1.23 4.79 0.46
CA VAL A 36 -2.46 5.45 0.90
C VAL A 36 -2.52 5.56 2.42
N SER A 37 -3.15 6.61 2.92
CA SER A 37 -3.52 6.75 4.33
C SER A 37 -5.03 6.56 4.45
N PHE A 38 -5.47 5.73 5.38
CA PHE A 38 -6.89 5.61 5.67
C PHE A 38 -7.40 6.93 6.25
N VAL A 39 -8.31 7.58 5.53
CA VAL A 39 -9.14 8.64 6.09
C VAL A 39 -10.40 7.97 6.61
N GLY A 40 -10.62 7.98 7.93
CA GLY A 40 -11.83 7.39 8.52
C GLY A 40 -13.06 8.07 7.92
N GLY A 41 -13.85 7.32 7.15
CA GLY A 41 -15.17 7.75 6.74
C GLY A 41 -16.08 7.76 7.96
N GLY A 42 -16.77 8.88 8.19
CA GLY A 42 -17.73 9.04 9.29
C GLY A 42 -18.86 8.02 9.26
#